data_AF-A0A420CZU2-F1
#
_entry.id   AF-A0A420CZU2-F1
#
_cell.length_a   1.000
_cell.length_b   1.000
_cell.length_c   1.000
_cell.angle_alpha   90.00
_cell.angle_beta   90.00
_cell.angle_gamma   90.00
#
_symmetry.space_group_name_H-M   'P 1'
#
loop_
_entity.id
_entity.type
_entity.pdbx_description
1 polymer ?
#
loop_
_entity_poly.entity_id
_entity_poly.type
_entity_poly.pdbx_seq_one_letter_code
_entity_poly.pdbx_strand_id
1 'polypeptide(L)'
;MTKFILSIDGGGIRGTIPAAVLTVLKQKLEKRDKRLPLHRYFHMIAGTSTGAIIAAGLACPKPGKAKEAAADPETLLALYKTKGAQIFDIGLFRKLANFGGLFEERYDAQALETILRQMLGEKTEIRDALTKILITAYDIHARRAVFMTNADQDNARFLAWQAVRGSSAAPTYFEPALVEDLARESHGQIPAIPLIDGGVFANDPAMAAYVEGSKLGWRDNGDKIVILSLGTGSANRKIPYQQAKSWGAGGWINPANDTPLISVLMQGQSSTTSYQLNKLLNSEPPRFADGATVVTTDNRKSLDYFRLDAPLVGVNDALDDATPDNIAKLERFGLTLAEKHDLALEEIADRLSAI
;
A
#
# COMPACT_ATOMS: atom_id res chain seq x y z
N MET A 1 -22.55 -14.68 0.46
CA MET A 1 -21.29 -15.20 -0.15
C MET A 1 -20.11 -14.64 0.64
N THR A 2 -18.86 -14.99 0.31
CA THR A 2 -17.67 -14.37 0.94
C THR A 2 -17.01 -13.40 -0.04
N LYS A 3 -16.73 -12.18 0.39
CA LYS A 3 -16.01 -11.14 -0.35
C LYS A 3 -14.63 -10.98 0.24
N PHE A 4 -13.62 -11.01 -0.62
CA PHE A 4 -12.22 -10.94 -0.22
C PHE A 4 -11.62 -9.59 -0.58
N ILE A 5 -10.98 -8.94 0.39
CA ILE A 5 -10.25 -7.69 0.21
C ILE A 5 -8.77 -7.95 0.48
N LEU A 6 -7.91 -7.49 -0.43
CA LEU A 6 -6.48 -7.35 -0.18
C LEU A 6 -6.21 -5.87 0.10
N SER A 7 -5.61 -5.54 1.25
CA SER A 7 -5.16 -4.18 1.60
C SER A 7 -3.66 -4.17 1.75
N ILE A 8 -3.00 -3.14 1.21
CA ILE A 8 -1.53 -3.05 1.18
C ILE A 8 -1.11 -1.66 1.65
N ASP A 9 -0.31 -1.63 2.72
CA ASP A 9 0.13 -0.38 3.33
C ASP A 9 1.10 0.42 2.46
N GLY A 10 1.18 1.71 2.74
CA GLY A 10 2.28 2.57 2.30
C GLY A 10 3.58 2.32 3.06
N GLY A 11 4.71 2.69 2.43
CA GLY A 11 6.03 2.44 3.03
C GLY A 11 7.25 2.54 2.10
N GLY A 12 7.15 3.22 0.95
CA GLY A 12 8.29 3.41 0.03
C GLY A 12 8.90 2.08 -0.44
N ILE A 13 10.24 1.97 -0.38
CA ILE A 13 10.99 0.77 -0.80
C ILE A 13 10.61 -0.49 -0.01
N ARG A 14 10.03 -0.33 1.19
CA ARG A 14 9.55 -1.43 2.02
C ARG A 14 8.35 -2.16 1.42
N GLY A 15 7.76 -1.66 0.33
CA GLY A 15 6.83 -2.41 -0.53
C GLY A 15 7.39 -3.76 -1.02
N THR A 16 8.70 -3.94 -0.98
CA THR A 16 9.39 -5.25 -1.16
C THR A 16 8.82 -6.32 -0.22
N ILE A 17 8.46 -5.98 1.02
CA ILE A 17 7.93 -6.90 2.04
C ILE A 17 6.57 -7.49 1.60
N PRO A 18 5.50 -6.69 1.39
CA PRO A 18 4.22 -7.24 0.95
C PRO A 18 4.32 -7.90 -0.43
N ALA A 19 5.18 -7.43 -1.34
CA ALA A 19 5.41 -8.12 -2.62
C ALA A 19 5.95 -9.55 -2.42
N ALA A 20 6.93 -9.75 -1.53
CA ALA A 20 7.44 -11.07 -1.19
C ALA A 20 6.38 -11.97 -0.51
N VAL A 21 5.58 -11.41 0.40
CA VAL A 21 4.46 -12.14 1.04
C VAL A 21 3.43 -12.59 -0.01
N LEU A 22 3.12 -11.74 -0.98
CA LEU A 22 2.20 -12.07 -2.07
C LEU A 22 2.75 -13.15 -3.01
N THR A 23 4.07 -13.19 -3.25
CA THR A 23 4.71 -14.31 -3.96
C THR A 23 4.49 -15.62 -3.22
N VAL A 24 4.64 -15.65 -1.88
CA VAL A 24 4.37 -16.84 -1.07
C VAL A 24 2.88 -17.23 -1.14
N LEU A 25 1.96 -16.27 -1.05
CA LEU A 25 0.52 -16.55 -1.19
C LEU A 25 0.19 -17.16 -2.56
N LYS A 26 0.75 -16.61 -3.65
CA LYS A 26 0.58 -17.16 -5.00
C LYS A 26 1.07 -18.60 -5.07
N GLN A 27 2.26 -18.91 -4.54
CA GLN A 27 2.79 -20.28 -4.49
C GLN A 27 1.87 -21.23 -3.69
N LYS A 28 1.27 -20.77 -2.60
CA LYS A 28 0.30 -21.57 -1.81
C LYS A 28 -0.98 -21.87 -2.58
N LEU A 29 -1.44 -20.93 -3.43
CA LEU A 29 -2.57 -21.15 -4.34
C LEU A 29 -2.20 -22.12 -5.46
N GLU A 30 -1.01 -21.98 -6.04
CA GLU A 30 -0.52 -22.89 -7.09
C GLU A 30 -0.40 -24.34 -6.62
N LYS A 31 0.03 -24.55 -5.36
CA LYS A 31 0.04 -25.87 -4.70
C LYS A 31 -1.35 -26.50 -4.54
N ARG A 32 -2.42 -25.70 -4.65
CA ARG A 32 -3.83 -26.12 -4.65
C ARG A 32 -4.42 -26.17 -6.06
N ASP A 33 -3.57 -26.17 -7.09
CA ASP A 33 -3.92 -26.07 -8.52
C ASP A 33 -4.70 -24.81 -8.90
N LYS A 34 -4.59 -23.75 -8.10
CA LYS A 34 -5.24 -22.45 -8.32
C LYS A 34 -4.24 -21.46 -8.92
N ARG A 35 -4.25 -21.37 -10.26
CA ARG A 35 -3.30 -20.57 -11.06
C ARG A 35 -3.87 -19.27 -11.65
N LEU A 36 -5.06 -18.84 -11.22
CA LEU A 36 -5.62 -17.55 -11.65
C LEU A 36 -4.79 -16.38 -11.10
N PRO A 37 -4.75 -15.23 -11.80
CA PRO A 37 -4.14 -14.02 -11.26
C PRO A 37 -4.90 -13.50 -10.04
N LEU A 38 -4.22 -12.79 -9.13
CA LEU A 38 -4.78 -12.43 -7.82
C LEU A 38 -6.07 -11.61 -7.88
N HIS A 39 -6.25 -10.73 -8.87
CA HIS A 39 -7.48 -9.96 -9.06
C HIS A 39 -8.72 -10.82 -9.34
N ARG A 40 -8.54 -12.12 -9.65
CA ARG A 40 -9.65 -13.08 -9.81
C ARG A 40 -10.09 -13.71 -8.50
N TYR A 41 -9.26 -13.67 -7.46
CA TYR A 41 -9.59 -14.16 -6.11
C TYR A 41 -10.05 -13.02 -5.20
N PHE A 42 -9.39 -11.87 -5.28
CA PHE A 42 -9.74 -10.69 -4.49
C PHE A 42 -10.78 -9.85 -5.21
N HIS A 43 -11.90 -9.62 -4.52
CA HIS A 43 -13.01 -8.80 -5.01
C HIS A 43 -12.69 -7.30 -4.92
N MET A 44 -11.76 -6.91 -4.05
CA MET A 44 -11.17 -5.59 -3.99
C MET A 44 -9.69 -5.66 -3.63
N ILE A 45 -8.87 -4.82 -4.25
CA ILE A 45 -7.46 -4.61 -3.91
C ILE A 45 -7.27 -3.12 -3.59
N ALA A 46 -6.87 -2.82 -2.36
CA ALA A 46 -6.66 -1.47 -1.87
C ALA A 46 -5.18 -1.22 -1.59
N GLY A 47 -4.71 0.00 -1.88
CA GLY A 47 -3.31 0.34 -1.71
C GLY A 47 -3.09 1.83 -1.44
N THR A 48 -2.10 2.10 -0.59
CA THR A 48 -1.62 3.45 -0.31
C THR A 48 -0.14 3.55 -0.67
N SER A 49 0.29 4.62 -1.33
CA SER A 49 1.71 4.84 -1.67
C SER A 49 2.30 3.66 -2.45
N THR A 50 3.39 3.06 -1.97
CA THR A 50 3.95 1.81 -2.52
C THR A 50 2.91 0.68 -2.64
N GLY A 51 1.97 0.59 -1.70
CA GLY A 51 0.84 -0.33 -1.78
C GLY A 51 -0.10 -0.03 -2.95
N ALA A 52 -0.23 1.23 -3.37
CA ALA A 52 -0.98 1.62 -4.58
C ALA A 52 -0.27 1.15 -5.86
N ILE A 53 1.07 1.15 -5.89
CA ILE A 53 1.85 0.57 -7.00
C ILE A 53 1.54 -0.92 -7.12
N ILE A 54 1.58 -1.65 -6.00
CA ILE A 54 1.29 -3.09 -5.95
C ILE A 54 -0.18 -3.36 -6.32
N ALA A 55 -1.12 -2.61 -5.74
CA ALA A 55 -2.55 -2.75 -6.02
C ALA A 55 -2.88 -2.52 -7.50
N ALA A 56 -2.36 -1.43 -8.09
CA ALA A 56 -2.56 -1.13 -9.50
C ALA A 56 -1.87 -2.16 -10.40
N GLY A 57 -0.67 -2.63 -10.06
CA GLY A 57 0.00 -3.71 -10.78
C GLY A 57 -0.85 -4.99 -10.84
N LEU A 58 -1.47 -5.38 -9.73
CA LEU A 58 -2.30 -6.59 -9.65
C LEU A 58 -3.69 -6.42 -10.28
N ALA A 59 -4.24 -5.21 -10.28
CA ALA A 59 -5.64 -4.96 -10.64
C ALA A 59 -5.84 -4.27 -12.00
N CYS A 60 -4.94 -3.40 -12.45
CA CYS A 60 -5.10 -2.70 -13.73
C CYS A 60 -4.69 -3.60 -14.91
N PRO A 61 -5.28 -3.40 -16.10
CA PRO A 61 -4.91 -4.14 -17.29
C PRO A 61 -3.49 -3.81 -17.74
N LYS A 62 -2.78 -4.81 -18.24
CA LYS A 62 -1.49 -4.63 -18.91
C LYS A 62 -1.68 -3.86 -20.22
N PRO A 63 -0.81 -2.88 -20.55
CA PRO A 63 -0.87 -2.16 -21.81
C PRO A 63 -0.91 -3.11 -23.02
N GLY A 64 -1.90 -2.90 -23.89
CA GLY A 64 -2.15 -3.75 -25.06
C GLY A 64 -2.81 -5.11 -24.77
N LYS A 65 -3.10 -5.43 -23.50
CA LYS A 65 -3.69 -6.71 -23.08
C LYS A 65 -4.77 -6.52 -22.00
N ALA A 66 -5.96 -6.10 -22.44
CA ALA A 66 -7.07 -5.68 -21.57
C ALA A 66 -7.62 -6.73 -20.58
N LYS A 67 -7.18 -8.00 -20.63
CA LYS A 67 -7.63 -9.07 -19.71
C LYS A 67 -6.52 -9.62 -18.81
N GLU A 68 -5.28 -9.20 -19.01
CA GLU A 68 -4.14 -9.60 -18.18
C GLU A 68 -3.83 -8.47 -17.21
N ALA A 69 -3.55 -8.78 -15.94
CA ALA A 69 -3.07 -7.80 -14.98
C ALA A 69 -1.72 -7.22 -15.42
N ALA A 70 -1.45 -5.96 -15.09
CA ALA A 70 -0.23 -5.25 -15.43
C ALA A 70 1.02 -5.97 -14.90
N ALA A 71 0.92 -6.58 -13.72
CA ALA A 71 1.98 -7.34 -13.08
C ALA A 71 1.41 -8.48 -12.20
N ASP A 72 2.24 -9.50 -11.97
CA ASP A 72 2.03 -10.50 -10.92
C ASP A 72 2.95 -10.21 -9.72
N PRO A 73 2.80 -10.91 -8.58
CA PRO A 73 3.61 -10.67 -7.38
C PRO A 73 5.12 -10.71 -7.61
N GLU A 74 5.61 -11.66 -8.42
CA GLU A 74 7.04 -11.81 -8.75
C GLU A 74 7.54 -10.66 -9.61
N THR A 75 6.75 -10.20 -10.58
CA THR A 75 7.06 -9.01 -11.37
C THR A 75 7.15 -7.76 -10.50
N LEU A 76 6.24 -7.62 -9.53
CA LEU A 76 6.26 -6.50 -8.57
C LEU A 76 7.46 -6.58 -7.62
N LEU A 77 7.82 -7.76 -7.13
CA LEU A 77 9.03 -7.94 -6.34
C LEU A 77 10.29 -7.62 -7.15
N ALA A 78 10.36 -8.07 -8.41
CA ALA A 78 11.46 -7.78 -9.32
C ALA A 78 11.54 -6.28 -9.66
N LEU A 79 10.41 -5.57 -9.71
CA LEU A 79 10.38 -4.12 -9.90
C LEU A 79 11.17 -3.41 -8.79
N TYR A 80 10.91 -3.72 -7.51
CA TYR A 80 11.67 -3.12 -6.41
C TYR A 80 13.15 -3.50 -6.46
N LYS A 81 13.49 -4.75 -6.79
CA LYS A 81 14.88 -5.23 -6.88
C LYS A 81 15.69 -4.56 -7.98
N THR A 82 15.08 -4.31 -9.13
CA THR A 82 15.78 -3.83 -10.33
C THR A 82 15.64 -2.33 -10.56
N LYS A 83 14.52 -1.75 -10.12
CA LYS A 83 14.19 -0.34 -10.33
C LYS A 83 14.13 0.47 -9.04
N GLY A 84 14.23 -0.16 -7.86
CA GLY A 84 14.22 0.56 -6.58
C GLY A 84 15.25 1.68 -6.54
N ALA A 85 16.51 1.39 -6.92
CA ALA A 85 17.56 2.41 -6.96
C ALA A 85 17.31 3.53 -7.99
N GLN A 86 16.50 3.29 -9.03
CA GLN A 86 16.11 4.32 -10.01
C GLN A 86 14.92 5.15 -9.50
N ILE A 87 14.00 4.54 -8.75
CA ILE A 87 12.82 5.19 -8.17
C ILE A 87 13.19 6.06 -6.95
N PHE A 88 14.15 5.59 -6.16
CA PHE A 88 14.58 6.19 -4.90
C PHE A 88 16.07 6.59 -4.97
N ASP A 89 16.51 7.19 -6.09
CA ASP A 89 17.92 7.46 -6.36
C ASP A 89 18.56 8.42 -5.34
N ILE A 90 19.44 7.86 -4.50
CA ILE A 90 20.26 8.56 -3.50
C ILE A 90 21.29 9.51 -4.18
N GLY A 91 21.57 9.35 -5.48
CA GLY A 91 22.48 10.20 -6.24
C GLY A 91 22.03 11.67 -6.37
N LEU A 92 20.72 11.91 -6.49
CA LEU A 92 20.11 13.25 -6.50
C LEU A 92 20.31 13.96 -5.15
N PHE A 93 20.10 13.23 -4.04
CA PHE A 93 20.31 13.73 -2.67
C PHE A 93 21.72 14.29 -2.46
N ARG A 94 22.75 13.62 -3.01
CA ARG A 94 24.15 14.02 -2.85
C ARG A 94 24.53 15.28 -3.65
N LYS A 95 23.82 15.59 -4.73
CA LYS A 95 24.01 16.83 -5.51
C LYS A 95 23.31 18.03 -4.86
N LEU A 96 22.09 17.84 -4.34
CA LEU A 96 21.33 18.87 -3.65
C LEU A 96 21.93 19.25 -2.28
N ALA A 97 22.44 18.27 -1.53
CA ALA A 97 23.08 18.53 -0.23
C ALA A 97 24.33 19.45 -0.31
N ASN A 98 24.95 19.59 -1.49
CA ASN A 98 26.08 20.50 -1.71
C ASN A 98 25.66 21.97 -1.90
N PHE A 99 24.37 22.27 -2.02
CA PHE A 99 23.82 23.63 -2.10
C PHE A 99 22.72 23.83 -1.04
N GLY A 100 23.11 24.19 0.19
CA GLY A 100 22.21 24.84 1.17
C GLY A 100 20.93 24.08 1.54
N GLY A 101 21.03 22.75 1.74
CA GLY A 101 19.93 21.79 1.86
C GLY A 101 18.90 22.00 2.99
N LEU A 102 18.02 22.99 2.84
CA LEU A 102 16.77 23.12 3.61
C LEU A 102 15.51 23.36 2.74
N PHE A 103 15.63 23.45 1.41
CA PHE A 103 14.56 23.99 0.54
C PHE A 103 14.19 23.18 -0.70
N GLU A 104 14.73 21.98 -0.92
CA GLU A 104 14.42 21.19 -2.12
C GLU A 104 14.01 19.75 -1.81
N GLU A 105 13.09 19.24 -2.63
CA GLU A 105 12.48 17.91 -2.61
C GLU A 105 13.53 16.81 -2.84
N ARG A 106 13.36 15.62 -2.24
CA ARG A 106 14.42 14.60 -2.23
C ARG A 106 14.60 13.84 -3.55
N TYR A 107 13.55 13.70 -4.37
CA TYR A 107 13.57 12.82 -5.54
C TYR A 107 12.85 13.40 -6.77
N ASP A 108 13.42 13.17 -7.97
CA ASP A 108 12.80 13.50 -9.25
C ASP A 108 11.66 12.53 -9.57
N ALA A 109 10.45 13.06 -9.73
CA ALA A 109 9.22 12.33 -10.03
C ALA A 109 9.26 11.59 -11.39
N GLN A 110 10.09 12.04 -12.33
CA GLN A 110 10.10 11.54 -13.72
C GLN A 110 10.42 10.04 -13.83
N ALA A 111 11.33 9.53 -12.98
CA ALA A 111 11.69 8.12 -13.01
C ALA A 111 10.52 7.22 -12.61
N LEU A 112 9.82 7.59 -11.52
CA LEU A 112 8.63 6.89 -11.07
C LEU A 112 7.50 7.00 -12.10
N GLU A 113 7.23 8.19 -12.64
CA GLU A 113 6.22 8.37 -13.67
C GLU A 113 6.47 7.53 -14.91
N THR A 114 7.72 7.46 -15.39
CA THR A 114 8.08 6.64 -16.54
C THR A 114 7.76 5.18 -16.28
N ILE A 115 8.11 4.66 -15.10
CA ILE A 115 7.83 3.27 -14.70
C ILE A 115 6.31 3.04 -14.62
N LEU A 116 5.56 3.95 -14.00
CA LEU A 116 4.12 3.83 -13.87
C LEU A 116 3.41 3.87 -15.22
N ARG A 117 3.83 4.75 -16.14
CA ARG A 117 3.29 4.81 -17.52
C ARG A 117 3.62 3.55 -18.31
N GLN A 118 4.83 3.01 -18.17
CA GLN A 118 5.21 1.74 -18.82
C GLN A 118 4.40 0.54 -18.26
N MET A 119 4.18 0.50 -16.95
CA MET A 119 3.47 -0.59 -16.29
C MET A 119 1.96 -0.53 -16.53
N LEU A 120 1.35 0.64 -16.40
CA LEU A 120 -0.11 0.82 -16.37
C LEU A 120 -0.67 1.35 -17.69
N GLY A 121 0.15 1.94 -18.54
CA GLY A 121 -0.27 2.63 -19.76
C GLY A 121 -0.71 4.07 -19.48
N GLU A 122 -0.58 4.93 -20.49
CA GLU A 122 -0.84 6.37 -20.33
C GLU A 122 -2.33 6.71 -20.24
N LYS A 123 -3.21 5.84 -20.76
CA LYS A 123 -4.65 6.10 -20.91
C LYS A 123 -5.54 5.21 -20.04
N THR A 124 -4.96 4.26 -19.31
CA THR A 124 -5.72 3.35 -18.45
C THR A 124 -6.30 4.14 -17.29
N GLU A 125 -7.60 4.06 -17.09
CA GLU A 125 -8.29 4.69 -15.97
C GLU A 125 -8.50 3.72 -14.80
N ILE A 126 -8.76 4.25 -13.60
CA ILE A 126 -9.14 3.43 -12.43
C ILE A 126 -10.39 2.59 -12.71
N ARG A 127 -11.36 3.11 -13.47
CA ARG A 127 -12.55 2.35 -13.91
C ARG A 127 -12.22 1.11 -14.76
N ASP A 128 -11.05 1.07 -15.41
CA ASP A 128 -10.64 -0.04 -16.27
C ASP A 128 -10.02 -1.22 -15.49
N ALA A 129 -9.85 -1.09 -14.17
CA ALA A 129 -9.30 -2.15 -13.33
C ALA A 129 -10.14 -3.44 -13.40
N LEU A 130 -9.45 -4.57 -13.44
CA LEU A 130 -9.96 -5.95 -13.61
C LEU A 130 -10.64 -6.52 -12.36
N THR A 131 -10.61 -5.78 -11.25
CA THR A 131 -11.35 -6.02 -10.00
C THR A 131 -11.63 -4.68 -9.33
N LYS A 132 -12.31 -4.65 -8.18
CA LYS A 132 -12.44 -3.37 -7.46
C LYS A 132 -11.08 -2.92 -6.97
N ILE A 133 -10.74 -1.66 -7.20
CA ILE A 133 -9.48 -1.07 -6.73
C ILE A 133 -9.78 0.15 -5.88
N LEU A 134 -8.98 0.37 -4.84
CA LEU A 134 -9.01 1.59 -4.05
C LEU A 134 -7.59 2.13 -3.89
N ILE A 135 -7.37 3.37 -4.30
CA ILE A 135 -6.13 4.10 -4.09
C ILE A 135 -6.41 5.36 -3.28
N THR A 136 -5.68 5.59 -2.20
CA THR A 136 -5.86 6.76 -1.35
C THR A 136 -4.85 7.85 -1.66
N ALA A 137 -5.28 9.10 -1.66
CA ALA A 137 -4.44 10.29 -1.76
C ALA A 137 -5.07 11.45 -0.99
N TYR A 138 -4.33 12.54 -0.78
CA TYR A 138 -4.84 13.71 -0.07
C TYR A 138 -4.73 14.97 -0.92
N ASP A 139 -5.85 15.68 -1.12
CA ASP A 139 -5.92 16.92 -1.87
C ASP A 139 -5.55 18.09 -0.95
N ILE A 140 -4.39 18.70 -1.20
CA ILE A 140 -3.85 19.77 -0.35
C ILE A 140 -4.59 21.10 -0.56
N HIS A 141 -5.18 21.30 -1.74
CA HIS A 141 -5.89 22.54 -2.05
C HIS A 141 -7.29 22.51 -1.44
N ALA A 142 -8.05 21.44 -1.64
CA ALA A 142 -9.38 21.27 -1.05
C ALA A 142 -9.35 20.77 0.40
N ARG A 143 -8.17 20.40 0.92
CA ARG A 143 -7.94 19.89 2.28
C ARG A 143 -8.85 18.71 2.65
N ARG A 144 -8.85 17.69 1.79
CA ARG A 144 -9.71 16.51 1.95
C ARG A 144 -9.01 15.23 1.52
N ALA A 145 -9.43 14.12 2.12
CA ALA A 145 -9.12 12.78 1.63
C ALA A 145 -9.72 12.58 0.23
N VAL A 146 -8.98 11.89 -0.62
CA VAL A 146 -9.39 11.45 -1.96
C VAL A 146 -9.27 9.94 -2.03
N PHE A 147 -10.39 9.28 -2.31
CA PHE A 147 -10.47 7.84 -2.55
C PHE A 147 -10.68 7.64 -4.05
N MET A 148 -9.65 7.22 -4.78
CA MET A 148 -9.75 6.93 -6.21
C MET A 148 -10.11 5.46 -6.38
N THR A 149 -11.33 5.17 -6.82
CA THR A 149 -11.89 3.81 -6.82
C THR A 149 -12.93 3.61 -7.91
N ASN A 150 -13.00 2.40 -8.46
CA ASN A 150 -14.10 1.98 -9.34
C ASN A 150 -15.26 1.32 -8.56
N ALA A 151 -15.23 1.35 -7.23
CA ALA A 151 -16.37 0.99 -6.37
C ALA A 151 -17.41 2.12 -6.28
N ASP A 152 -17.01 3.34 -6.65
CA ASP A 152 -17.81 4.55 -6.64
C ASP A 152 -17.62 5.28 -7.99
N GLN A 153 -18.69 5.50 -8.74
CA GLN A 153 -18.59 6.03 -10.11
C GLN A 153 -18.03 7.45 -10.15
N ASP A 154 -18.30 8.25 -9.12
CA ASP A 154 -17.84 9.64 -9.02
C ASP A 154 -16.32 9.72 -8.78
N ASN A 155 -15.71 8.60 -8.36
CA ASN A 155 -14.31 8.51 -7.95
C ASN A 155 -13.46 7.61 -8.86
N ALA A 156 -14.02 7.15 -10.00
CA ALA A 156 -13.40 6.12 -10.86
C ALA A 156 -12.61 6.69 -12.04
N ARG A 157 -12.72 7.99 -12.30
CA ARG A 157 -12.27 8.66 -13.53
C ARG A 157 -10.93 9.37 -13.33
N PHE A 158 -9.91 8.60 -13.01
CA PHE A 158 -8.52 9.05 -12.89
C PHE A 158 -7.61 8.17 -13.73
N LEU A 159 -6.58 8.72 -14.38
CA LEU A 159 -5.54 7.91 -15.00
C LEU A 159 -4.82 7.10 -13.92
N ALA A 160 -4.71 5.79 -14.11
CA ALA A 160 -4.18 4.87 -13.09
C ALA A 160 -2.75 5.24 -12.68
N TRP A 161 -1.91 5.64 -13.65
CA TRP A 161 -0.53 6.06 -13.36
C TRP A 161 -0.48 7.38 -12.56
N GLN A 162 -1.38 8.33 -12.81
CA GLN A 162 -1.48 9.57 -12.03
C GLN A 162 -2.04 9.31 -10.64
N ALA A 163 -3.06 8.46 -10.52
CA ALA A 163 -3.63 8.07 -9.23
C ALA A 163 -2.57 7.44 -8.32
N VAL A 164 -1.77 6.51 -8.86
CA VAL A 164 -0.64 5.91 -8.14
C VAL A 164 0.42 6.97 -7.80
N ARG A 165 0.78 7.85 -8.74
CA ARG A 165 1.76 8.93 -8.51
C ARG A 165 1.33 9.91 -7.42
N GLY A 166 0.05 10.28 -7.37
CA GLY A 166 -0.53 11.11 -6.32
C GLY A 166 -0.55 10.38 -4.97
N SER A 167 -0.87 9.08 -4.98
CA SER A 167 -0.82 8.25 -3.78
C SER A 167 0.60 8.05 -3.22
N SER A 168 1.65 8.15 -4.03
CA SER A 168 3.05 7.98 -3.62
C SER A 168 3.82 9.29 -3.45
N ALA A 169 3.16 10.45 -3.57
CA ALA A 169 3.77 11.78 -3.43
C ALA A 169 4.01 12.13 -1.94
N ALA A 170 4.90 11.40 -1.28
CA ALA A 170 5.12 11.54 0.17
C ALA A 170 5.75 12.90 0.49
N PRO A 171 5.16 13.71 1.39
CA PRO A 171 5.74 14.99 1.79
C PRO A 171 7.18 14.83 2.27
N THR A 172 8.06 15.76 1.88
CA THR A 172 9.51 15.73 2.12
C THR A 172 10.30 14.70 1.30
N TYR A 173 9.65 13.84 0.52
CA TYR A 173 10.29 12.89 -0.39
C TYR A 173 10.05 13.26 -1.86
N PHE A 174 8.80 13.54 -2.23
CA PHE A 174 8.40 13.84 -3.61
C PHE A 174 7.47 15.05 -3.68
N GLU A 175 7.59 15.78 -4.79
CA GLU A 175 6.70 16.90 -5.09
C GLU A 175 5.23 16.42 -5.15
N PRO A 176 4.28 17.27 -4.71
CA PRO A 176 2.86 17.00 -4.94
C PRO A 176 2.59 16.70 -6.40
N ALA A 177 1.78 15.68 -6.67
CA ALA A 177 1.43 15.31 -8.03
C ALA A 177 0.17 16.07 -8.47
N LEU A 178 0.21 16.68 -9.65
CA LEU A 178 -1.00 17.16 -10.31
C LEU A 178 -1.68 15.99 -11.02
N VAL A 179 -2.87 15.64 -10.56
CA VAL A 179 -3.64 14.49 -11.05
C VAL A 179 -4.91 14.99 -11.74
N GLU A 180 -5.17 14.54 -12.96
CA GLU A 180 -6.35 14.94 -13.72
C GLU A 180 -7.60 14.22 -13.19
N ASP A 181 -8.64 14.99 -12.86
CA ASP A 181 -9.96 14.49 -12.49
C ASP A 181 -10.88 14.45 -13.73
N LEU A 182 -10.86 13.32 -14.42
CA LEU A 182 -11.60 13.10 -15.67
C LEU A 182 -13.12 12.97 -15.44
N ALA A 183 -13.61 12.89 -14.20
CA ALA A 183 -15.04 12.95 -13.89
C ALA A 183 -15.55 14.39 -13.95
N ARG A 184 -14.67 15.38 -13.75
CA ARG A 184 -15.00 16.80 -13.70
C ARG A 184 -14.71 17.53 -15.01
N GLU A 185 -14.49 16.79 -16.09
CA GLU A 185 -14.30 17.39 -17.42
C GLU A 185 -15.52 18.26 -17.79
N SER A 186 -15.27 19.53 -18.07
CA SER A 186 -16.31 20.48 -18.44
C SER A 186 -15.78 21.45 -19.48
N HIS A 187 -16.57 21.71 -20.53
CA HIS A 187 -16.18 22.57 -21.65
C HIS A 187 -14.82 22.19 -22.30
N GLY A 188 -14.47 20.88 -22.31
CA GLY A 188 -13.21 20.38 -22.85
C GLY A 188 -11.98 20.68 -21.98
N GLN A 189 -12.18 21.11 -20.73
CA GLN A 189 -11.12 21.30 -19.75
C GLN A 189 -11.24 20.24 -18.66
N ILE A 190 -10.10 19.63 -18.33
CA ILE A 190 -9.98 18.66 -17.25
C ILE A 190 -9.26 19.34 -16.09
N PRO A 191 -9.89 19.50 -14.92
CA PRO A 191 -9.21 20.07 -13.77
C PRO A 191 -8.16 19.10 -13.23
N ALA A 192 -7.01 19.64 -12.83
CA ALA A 192 -6.00 18.89 -12.08
C ALA A 192 -6.11 19.21 -10.58
N ILE A 193 -6.02 18.18 -9.75
CA ILE A 193 -6.02 18.28 -8.29
C ILE A 193 -4.59 18.03 -7.76
N PRO A 194 -4.05 18.89 -6.87
CA PRO A 194 -2.73 18.68 -6.29
C PRO A 194 -2.83 17.66 -5.16
N LEU A 195 -2.29 16.47 -5.40
CA LEU A 195 -2.34 15.34 -4.49
C LEU A 195 -0.99 15.07 -3.82
N ILE A 196 -1.04 14.75 -2.53
CA ILE A 196 0.05 14.13 -1.78
C ILE A 196 -0.33 12.72 -1.34
N ASP A 197 0.67 11.99 -0.83
CA ASP A 197 0.56 10.60 -0.42
C ASP A 197 -0.60 10.35 0.55
N GLY A 198 -1.36 9.27 0.31
CA GLY A 198 -2.48 8.89 1.15
C GLY A 198 -2.07 8.45 2.56
N GLY A 199 -0.80 8.12 2.78
CA GLY A 199 -0.21 7.76 4.06
C GLY A 199 -0.28 8.87 5.10
N VAL A 200 -0.65 10.10 4.72
CA VAL A 200 -0.95 11.17 5.69
C VAL A 200 -2.25 10.95 6.46
N PHE A 201 -3.16 10.08 5.98
CA PHE A 201 -4.45 9.82 6.62
C PHE A 201 -4.95 8.36 6.55
N ALA A 202 -4.55 7.57 5.55
CA ALA A 202 -4.92 6.16 5.39
C ALA A 202 -3.76 5.29 4.85
N ASN A 203 -2.68 5.15 5.62
CA ASN A 203 -1.50 4.34 5.33
C ASN A 203 -1.84 2.84 5.30
N ASP A 204 -2.72 2.37 6.19
CA ASP A 204 -3.46 1.10 6.01
C ASP A 204 -4.85 1.41 5.45
N PRO A 205 -5.10 1.17 4.15
CA PRO A 205 -6.38 1.50 3.52
C PRO A 205 -7.48 0.47 3.82
N ALA A 206 -7.25 -0.54 4.68
CA ALA A 206 -8.18 -1.64 4.88
C ALA A 206 -9.56 -1.18 5.37
N MET A 207 -9.62 -0.17 6.24
CA MET A 207 -10.90 0.36 6.72
C MET A 207 -11.64 1.08 5.59
N ALA A 208 -10.94 1.88 4.79
CA ALA A 208 -11.52 2.54 3.63
C ALA A 208 -12.05 1.50 2.63
N ALA A 209 -11.29 0.43 2.38
CA ALA A 209 -11.71 -0.68 1.52
C ALA A 209 -12.96 -1.41 2.06
N TYR A 210 -13.04 -1.63 3.37
CA TYR A 210 -14.24 -2.18 4.02
C TYR A 210 -15.47 -1.30 3.81
N VAL A 211 -15.32 0.03 3.93
CA VAL A 211 -16.40 0.99 3.67
C VAL A 211 -16.80 0.99 2.19
N GLU A 212 -15.86 1.01 1.25
CA GLU A 212 -16.16 0.94 -0.18
C GLU A 212 -16.86 -0.37 -0.56
N GLY A 213 -16.43 -1.50 0.00
CA GLY A 213 -17.12 -2.78 -0.14
C GLY A 213 -18.55 -2.74 0.43
N SER A 214 -18.74 -2.02 1.55
CA SER A 214 -20.08 -1.82 2.13
C SER A 214 -20.98 -0.99 1.22
N LYS A 215 -20.47 0.07 0.57
CA LYS A 215 -21.22 0.87 -0.43
C LYS A 215 -21.69 0.04 -1.63
N LEU A 216 -20.95 -1.02 -1.98
CA LEU A 216 -21.36 -1.98 -3.02
C LEU A 216 -22.47 -2.95 -2.55
N GLY A 217 -23.00 -2.76 -1.34
CA GLY A 217 -24.06 -3.59 -0.76
C GLY A 217 -23.58 -4.91 -0.18
N TRP A 218 -22.27 -5.16 -0.05
CA TRP A 218 -21.77 -6.45 0.46
C TRP A 218 -22.34 -6.77 1.84
N ARG A 219 -22.43 -5.76 2.72
CA ARG A 219 -23.03 -5.93 4.06
C ARG A 219 -24.54 -6.11 4.00
N ASP A 220 -25.22 -5.32 3.20
CA ASP A 220 -26.68 -5.34 3.08
C ASP A 220 -27.17 -6.68 2.48
N ASN A 221 -26.34 -7.29 1.63
CA ASN A 221 -26.57 -8.61 1.05
C ASN A 221 -26.25 -9.76 2.01
N GLY A 222 -25.76 -9.48 3.22
CA GLY A 222 -25.31 -10.49 4.18
C GLY A 222 -24.03 -11.22 3.75
N ASP A 223 -23.20 -10.62 2.89
CA ASP A 223 -21.90 -11.21 2.54
C ASP A 223 -20.93 -11.12 3.72
N LYS A 224 -20.14 -12.19 3.92
CA LYS A 224 -19.00 -12.19 4.82
C LYS A 224 -17.84 -11.45 4.16
N ILE A 225 -17.25 -10.48 4.84
CA ILE A 225 -16.07 -9.76 4.31
C ILE A 225 -14.82 -10.30 5.01
N VAL A 226 -13.90 -10.86 4.22
CA VAL A 226 -12.59 -11.32 4.67
C VAL A 226 -11.51 -10.39 4.14
N ILE A 227 -10.63 -9.90 5.01
CA ILE A 227 -9.58 -8.94 4.65
C ILE A 227 -8.21 -9.52 4.99
N LEU A 228 -7.33 -9.57 4.00
CA LEU A 228 -5.89 -9.71 4.20
C LEU A 228 -5.26 -8.32 4.11
N SER A 229 -4.76 -7.80 5.22
CA SER A 229 -4.05 -6.51 5.31
C SER A 229 -2.55 -6.77 5.49
N LEU A 230 -1.74 -6.25 4.57
CA LEU A 230 -0.30 -6.45 4.52
C LEU A 230 0.42 -5.13 4.85
N GLY A 231 1.16 -5.13 5.96
CA GLY A 231 2.03 -4.04 6.35
C GLY A 231 3.36 -4.03 5.59
N THR A 232 4.05 -2.90 5.62
CA THR A 232 5.43 -2.76 5.11
C THR A 232 6.48 -2.86 6.20
N GLY A 233 6.15 -3.45 7.35
CA GLY A 233 6.95 -3.37 8.56
C GLY A 233 6.75 -2.07 9.32
N SER A 234 6.78 -2.14 10.64
CA SER A 234 6.71 -0.98 11.53
C SER A 234 8.10 -0.57 12.00
N ALA A 235 8.35 0.74 12.10
CA ALA A 235 9.58 1.25 12.69
C ALA A 235 9.74 0.70 14.12
N ASN A 236 10.90 0.11 14.41
CA ASN A 236 11.20 -0.43 15.73
C ASN A 236 11.94 0.59 16.63
N ARG A 237 12.13 1.82 16.13
CA ARG A 237 12.79 2.90 16.86
C ARG A 237 11.87 3.46 17.93
N LYS A 238 12.03 2.98 19.16
CA LYS A 238 11.36 3.57 20.32
C LYS A 238 11.81 5.02 20.48
N ILE A 239 10.88 5.93 20.66
CA ILE A 239 11.14 7.32 21.02
C ILE A 239 11.04 7.41 22.55
N PRO A 240 12.16 7.47 23.30
CA PRO A 240 12.12 7.53 24.76
C PRO A 240 11.59 8.88 25.22
N TYR A 241 10.74 8.88 26.25
CA TYR A 241 10.18 10.10 26.84
C TYR A 241 11.28 11.13 27.19
N GLN A 242 12.40 10.68 27.78
CA GLN A 242 13.48 11.57 28.18
C GLN A 242 14.14 12.31 27.00
N GLN A 243 14.11 11.72 25.80
CA GLN A 243 14.61 12.35 24.59
C GLN A 243 13.57 13.31 24.01
N ALA A 244 12.30 12.88 23.93
CA ALA A 244 11.24 13.65 23.28
C ALA A 244 10.68 14.80 24.13
N LYS A 245 10.78 14.74 25.47
CA LYS A 245 10.21 15.77 26.37
C LYS A 245 10.75 17.18 26.14
N SER A 246 11.95 17.30 25.56
CA SER A 246 12.59 18.57 25.24
C SER A 246 12.58 18.89 23.73
N TRP A 247 11.88 18.10 22.92
CA TRP A 247 11.76 18.37 21.49
C TRP A 247 10.83 19.56 21.24
N GLY A 248 11.35 20.58 20.56
CA GLY A 248 10.55 21.53 19.79
C GLY A 248 10.31 21.03 18.37
N ALA A 249 9.88 21.93 17.47
CA ALA A 249 9.63 21.60 16.06
C ALA A 249 10.81 20.84 15.41
N GLY A 250 12.04 21.30 15.65
CA GLY A 250 13.26 20.69 15.10
C GLY A 250 13.51 19.24 15.52
N GLY A 251 13.03 18.80 16.69
CA GLY A 251 13.15 17.40 17.10
C GLY A 251 12.13 16.50 16.41
N TRP A 252 10.89 16.97 16.32
CA TRP A 252 9.76 16.24 15.72
C TRP A 252 9.85 16.10 14.20
N ILE A 253 10.49 17.05 13.51
CA ILE A 253 10.63 17.02 12.04
C ILE A 253 12.02 16.61 11.57
N ASN A 254 12.91 16.18 12.47
CA ASN A 254 14.31 15.90 12.15
C ASN A 254 14.45 14.73 11.16
N PRO A 255 14.96 14.96 9.92
CA PRO A 255 15.18 13.89 8.94
C PRO A 255 16.15 12.81 9.40
N ALA A 256 17.15 13.14 10.24
CA ALA A 256 18.10 12.17 10.78
C ALA A 256 17.42 11.14 11.71
N ASN A 257 16.23 11.48 12.22
CA ASN A 257 15.42 10.60 13.05
C ASN A 257 14.19 10.05 12.31
N ASP A 258 14.24 9.96 10.96
CA ASP A 258 13.12 9.51 10.13
C ASP A 258 11.85 10.38 10.29
N THR A 259 12.05 11.68 10.54
CA THR A 259 10.99 12.67 10.75
C THR A 259 9.89 12.13 11.69
N PRO A 260 10.17 12.01 13.00
CA PRO A 260 9.35 11.26 13.96
C PRO A 260 7.85 11.54 13.90
N LEU A 261 7.46 12.78 13.62
CA LEU A 261 6.06 13.16 13.45
C LEU A 261 5.35 12.37 12.33
N ILE A 262 5.98 12.23 11.16
CA ILE A 262 5.41 11.49 10.02
C ILE A 262 5.29 10.01 10.39
N SER A 263 6.36 9.42 10.93
CA SER A 263 6.39 8.01 11.34
C SER A 263 5.29 7.69 12.38
N VAL A 264 5.12 8.54 13.39
CA VAL A 264 4.06 8.39 14.41
C VAL A 264 2.66 8.53 13.81
N LEU A 265 2.44 9.50 12.91
CA LEU A 265 1.15 9.67 12.25
C LEU A 265 0.82 8.45 11.37
N MET A 266 1.78 7.91 10.61
CA MET A 266 1.61 6.71 9.79
C MET A 266 1.36 5.45 10.64
N GLN A 267 2.07 5.27 11.74
CA GLN A 267 1.87 4.11 12.61
C GLN A 267 0.58 4.20 13.44
N GLY A 268 0.21 5.41 13.88
CA GLY A 268 -1.01 5.66 14.64
C GLY A 268 -2.27 5.30 13.86
N GLN A 269 -2.32 5.64 12.57
CA GLN A 269 -3.43 5.27 11.69
C GLN A 269 -3.45 3.77 11.34
N SER A 270 -2.32 3.14 10.97
CA SER A 270 -2.30 1.69 10.67
C SER A 270 -2.71 0.84 11.88
N SER A 271 -2.24 1.21 13.08
CA SER A 271 -2.63 0.52 14.32
C SER A 271 -4.11 0.75 14.68
N THR A 272 -4.65 1.95 14.42
CA THR A 272 -6.08 2.25 14.62
C THR A 272 -6.96 1.45 13.66
N THR A 273 -6.61 1.39 12.36
CA THR A 273 -7.32 0.56 11.37
C THR A 273 -7.34 -0.89 11.79
N SER A 274 -6.19 -1.43 12.21
CA SER A 274 -6.07 -2.80 12.70
C SER A 274 -6.96 -3.07 13.92
N TYR A 275 -6.99 -2.14 14.89
CA TYR A 275 -7.86 -2.24 16.06
C TYR A 275 -9.35 -2.27 15.66
N GLN A 276 -9.78 -1.34 14.82
CA GLN A 276 -11.18 -1.22 14.41
C GLN A 276 -11.65 -2.46 13.63
N LEU A 277 -10.88 -2.92 12.64
CA LEU A 277 -11.28 -4.07 11.82
C LEU A 277 -11.23 -5.38 12.59
N ASN A 278 -10.27 -5.56 13.51
CA ASN A 278 -10.31 -6.71 14.42
C ASN A 278 -11.60 -6.74 15.23
N LYS A 279 -12.04 -5.58 15.75
CA LYS A 279 -13.28 -5.50 16.54
C LYS A 279 -14.55 -5.68 15.71
N LEU A 280 -14.54 -5.23 14.45
CA LEU A 280 -15.71 -5.33 13.57
C LEU A 280 -15.88 -6.71 12.94
N LEU A 281 -14.79 -7.39 12.58
CA LEU A 281 -14.82 -8.60 11.77
C LEU A 281 -14.53 -9.88 12.56
N ASN A 282 -13.73 -9.82 13.63
CA ASN A 282 -13.42 -10.99 14.44
C ASN A 282 -14.33 -11.00 15.67
N SER A 283 -15.31 -11.93 15.71
CA SER A 283 -16.29 -12.03 16.81
C SER A 283 -15.63 -12.22 18.18
N GLU A 284 -14.53 -12.97 18.21
CA GLU A 284 -13.61 -13.07 19.34
C GLU A 284 -12.24 -12.53 18.87
N PRO A 285 -11.97 -11.22 19.07
CA PRO A 285 -10.74 -10.62 18.58
C PRO A 285 -9.51 -11.33 19.16
N PRO A 286 -8.59 -11.81 18.32
CA PRO A 286 -7.41 -12.52 18.82
C PRO A 286 -6.48 -11.54 19.52
N ARG A 287 -5.47 -12.09 20.20
CA ARG A 287 -4.36 -11.27 20.67
C ARG A 287 -3.74 -10.54 19.45
N PHE A 288 -3.48 -9.26 19.61
CA PHE A 288 -2.72 -8.48 18.66
C PHE A 288 -1.30 -8.31 19.21
N ALA A 289 -0.30 -8.72 18.44
CA ALA A 289 1.10 -8.70 18.86
C ALA A 289 1.98 -8.28 17.70
N ASP A 290 2.97 -7.44 17.97
CA ASP A 290 3.95 -6.98 16.97
C ASP A 290 3.29 -6.35 15.72
N GLY A 291 2.15 -5.68 15.86
CA GLY A 291 1.45 -5.09 14.72
C GLY A 291 0.62 -6.09 13.88
N ALA A 292 0.51 -7.34 14.29
CA ALA A 292 -0.16 -8.40 13.54
C ALA A 292 -1.22 -9.16 14.33
N THR A 293 -2.10 -9.81 13.57
CA THR A 293 -3.12 -10.74 14.08
C THR A 293 -2.46 -12.06 14.48
N VAL A 294 -2.63 -12.49 15.73
CA VAL A 294 -2.12 -13.81 16.17
C VAL A 294 -3.09 -14.89 15.71
N VAL A 295 -2.65 -15.70 14.74
CA VAL A 295 -3.42 -16.80 14.16
C VAL A 295 -2.91 -18.13 14.71
N THR A 296 -3.83 -18.95 15.22
CA THR A 296 -3.58 -20.30 15.73
C THR A 296 -4.42 -21.32 14.97
N THR A 297 -4.15 -22.61 15.18
CA THR A 297 -5.00 -23.69 14.66
C THR A 297 -6.45 -23.56 15.09
N ASP A 298 -6.68 -23.04 16.30
CA ASP A 298 -8.00 -23.01 16.94
C ASP A 298 -8.83 -21.82 16.46
N ASN A 299 -8.21 -20.68 16.18
CA ASN A 299 -8.92 -19.46 15.79
C ASN A 299 -8.97 -19.21 14.27
N ARG A 300 -8.07 -19.78 13.46
CA ARG A 300 -7.91 -19.35 12.05
C ARG A 300 -9.20 -19.35 11.23
N LYS A 301 -10.11 -20.31 11.48
CA LYS A 301 -11.39 -20.45 10.76
C LYS A 301 -12.45 -19.43 11.18
N SER A 302 -12.36 -18.86 12.38
CA SER A 302 -13.32 -17.87 12.89
C SER A 302 -12.90 -16.43 12.58
N LEU A 303 -11.63 -16.20 12.22
CA LEU A 303 -11.12 -14.89 11.85
C LEU A 303 -11.53 -14.50 10.43
N ASP A 304 -11.83 -13.20 10.25
CA ASP A 304 -12.14 -12.55 8.98
C ASP A 304 -11.26 -11.33 8.70
N TYR A 305 -10.53 -10.83 9.70
CA TYR A 305 -9.46 -9.86 9.50
C TYR A 305 -8.11 -10.47 9.84
N PHE A 306 -7.20 -10.47 8.86
CA PHE A 306 -5.83 -10.97 8.96
C PHE A 306 -4.86 -9.83 8.66
N ARG A 307 -4.22 -9.29 9.71
CA ARG A 307 -3.10 -8.33 9.58
C ARG A 307 -1.76 -9.05 9.67
N LEU A 308 -0.94 -8.92 8.64
CA LEU A 308 0.44 -9.42 8.60
C LEU A 308 1.38 -8.21 8.59
N ASP A 309 2.11 -8.01 9.69
CA ASP A 309 3.06 -6.92 9.88
C ASP A 309 4.06 -7.31 10.98
N ALA A 310 5.17 -6.59 11.09
CA ALA A 310 6.14 -6.80 12.17
C ALA A 310 7.08 -5.61 12.36
N PRO A 311 7.64 -5.40 13.57
CA PRO A 311 8.76 -4.50 13.77
C PRO A 311 9.95 -4.89 12.89
N LEU A 312 10.54 -3.91 12.21
CA LEU A 312 11.75 -4.10 11.43
C LEU A 312 12.94 -4.27 12.40
N VAL A 313 13.49 -5.49 12.46
CA VAL A 313 14.65 -5.84 13.29
C VAL A 313 15.78 -6.31 12.37
N GLY A 314 16.95 -5.67 12.45
CA GLY A 314 18.12 -6.05 11.64
C GLY A 314 18.03 -5.65 10.16
N VAL A 315 17.07 -4.80 9.80
CA VAL A 315 16.87 -4.22 8.45
C VAL A 315 16.80 -2.70 8.58
N ASN A 316 17.24 -1.95 7.57
CA ASN A 316 17.08 -0.49 7.60
C ASN A 316 15.59 -0.15 7.45
N ASP A 317 15.08 0.68 8.37
CA ASP A 317 13.67 1.05 8.45
C ASP A 317 13.30 2.26 7.59
N ALA A 318 14.29 2.92 6.97
CA ALA A 318 14.11 4.05 6.08
C ALA A 318 13.21 3.71 4.87
N LEU A 319 12.33 4.66 4.52
CA LEU A 319 11.37 4.52 3.41
C LEU A 319 12.02 4.55 2.02
N ASP A 320 13.24 5.06 1.92
CA ASP A 320 13.94 5.39 0.68
C ASP A 320 15.32 4.75 0.54
N ASP A 321 15.76 3.91 1.48
CA ASP A 321 17.00 3.14 1.33
C ASP A 321 16.80 2.00 0.30
N ALA A 322 16.97 2.34 -0.96
CA ALA A 322 16.93 1.42 -2.09
C ALA A 322 18.31 0.87 -2.48
N THR A 323 19.25 0.78 -1.54
CA THR A 323 20.48 0.05 -1.77
C THR A 323 20.19 -1.44 -2.03
N PRO A 324 20.95 -2.11 -2.91
CA PRO A 324 20.74 -3.53 -3.19
C PRO A 324 20.78 -4.42 -1.93
N ASP A 325 21.65 -4.08 -0.97
CA ASP A 325 21.74 -4.79 0.31
C ASP A 325 20.47 -4.63 1.16
N ASN A 326 19.94 -3.41 1.28
CA ASN A 326 18.71 -3.20 2.04
C ASN A 326 17.50 -3.87 1.37
N ILE A 327 17.38 -3.80 0.04
CA ILE A 327 16.30 -4.48 -0.69
C ILE A 327 16.36 -5.99 -0.46
N ALA A 328 17.56 -6.61 -0.52
CA ALA A 328 17.72 -8.04 -0.25
C ALA A 328 17.34 -8.40 1.20
N LYS A 329 17.64 -7.53 2.17
CA LYS A 329 17.23 -7.70 3.58
C LYS A 329 15.71 -7.57 3.75
N LEU A 330 15.07 -6.60 3.09
CA LEU A 330 13.62 -6.42 3.08
C LEU A 330 12.90 -7.61 2.43
N GLU A 331 13.42 -8.15 1.32
CA GLU A 331 12.91 -9.37 0.70
C GLU A 331 12.99 -10.56 1.66
N ARG A 332 14.15 -10.79 2.28
CA ARG A 332 14.32 -11.84 3.29
C ARG A 332 13.40 -11.66 4.48
N PHE A 333 13.20 -10.42 4.94
CA PHE A 333 12.26 -10.10 6.00
C PHE A 333 10.83 -10.45 5.59
N GLY A 334 10.39 -10.09 4.38
CA GLY A 334 9.06 -10.45 3.87
C GLY A 334 8.84 -11.96 3.77
N LEU A 335 9.85 -12.73 3.34
CA LEU A 335 9.78 -14.20 3.34
C LEU A 335 9.68 -14.75 4.77
N THR A 336 10.47 -14.22 5.71
CA THR A 336 10.41 -14.61 7.13
C THR A 336 9.07 -14.24 7.76
N LEU A 337 8.48 -13.11 7.38
CA LEU A 337 7.16 -12.67 7.81
C LEU A 337 6.08 -13.63 7.30
N ALA A 338 6.16 -14.06 6.03
CA ALA A 338 5.27 -15.05 5.47
C ALA A 338 5.37 -16.40 6.20
N GLU A 339 6.58 -16.84 6.55
CA GLU A 339 6.80 -18.05 7.37
C GLU A 339 6.23 -17.90 8.79
N LYS A 340 6.44 -16.75 9.45
CA LYS A 340 5.88 -16.47 10.79
C LYS A 340 4.35 -16.51 10.79
N HIS A 341 3.72 -16.06 9.70
CA HIS A 341 2.27 -16.01 9.54
C HIS A 341 1.74 -17.11 8.60
N ASP A 342 2.42 -18.26 8.52
CA ASP A 342 2.08 -19.35 7.62
C ASP A 342 0.62 -19.82 7.78
N LEU A 343 0.15 -19.99 9.03
CA LEU A 343 -1.23 -20.38 9.31
C LEU A 343 -2.27 -19.40 8.76
N ALA A 344 -1.97 -18.10 8.78
CA ALA A 344 -2.86 -17.09 8.21
C ALA A 344 -2.90 -17.20 6.69
N LEU A 345 -1.73 -17.36 6.05
CA LEU A 345 -1.63 -17.49 4.59
C LEU A 345 -2.23 -18.81 4.08
N GLU A 346 -2.07 -19.91 4.82
CA GLU A 346 -2.72 -21.19 4.48
C GLU A 346 -4.25 -21.09 4.58
N GLU A 347 -4.77 -20.47 5.64
CA GLU A 347 -6.21 -20.26 5.80
C GLU A 347 -6.78 -19.35 4.69
N ILE A 348 -6.09 -18.26 4.35
CA ILE A 348 -6.48 -17.41 3.22
C ILE A 348 -6.44 -18.21 1.91
N ALA A 349 -5.36 -18.96 1.64
CA ALA A 349 -5.23 -19.76 0.42
C ALA A 349 -6.33 -20.82 0.32
N ASP A 350 -6.69 -21.49 1.41
CA ASP A 350 -7.81 -22.45 1.48
C ASP A 350 -9.13 -21.76 1.09
N ARG A 351 -9.43 -20.61 1.70
CA ARG A 351 -10.67 -19.87 1.45
C ARG A 351 -10.76 -19.32 0.02
N LEU A 352 -9.66 -18.79 -0.51
CA LEU A 352 -9.60 -18.31 -1.90
C LEU A 352 -9.73 -19.47 -2.91
N SER A 353 -9.26 -20.67 -2.56
CA SER A 353 -9.35 -21.86 -3.40
C SER A 353 -10.78 -22.43 -3.47
N ALA A 354 -11.63 -22.09 -2.52
CA ALA A 354 -13.03 -22.49 -2.47
C ALA A 354 -13.99 -21.56 -3.22
N ILE A 355 -13.49 -20.47 -3.82
CA ILE A 355 -14.27 -19.52 -4.65
C ILE A 355 -14.70 -20.17 -5.96
#